data_AF-A0AA51QNB6-F1
#
_entry.id   AF-A0AA51QNB6-F1
#
_cell.length_a   1.000
_cell.length_b   1.000
_cell.length_c   1.000
_cell.angle_alpha   90.00
_cell.angle_beta   90.00
_cell.angle_gamma   90.00
#
_symmetry.space_group_name_H-M   'P 1'
#
loop_
_entity.id
_entity.type
_entity.pdbx_description
1 polymer ?
#
loop_
_entity_poly.entity_id
_entity_poly.type
_entity_poly.pdbx_seq_one_letter_code
_entity_poly.pdbx_strand_id
1 'polypeptide(L)'
;MTRGTKTVARAAAAAVAAVGIGAGLAVAAPAVASAAPCGFYTDAGRHWYNHCGGGWVKINIHWDNFLGPDHNETRCVGPGITQIGTPSAFQRIDGAWYIGGC
;
A
#
# COMPACT_ATOMS: atom_id res chain seq x y z
N MET A 1 25.71 59.65 -28.37
CA MET A 1 25.75 58.25 -27.90
C MET A 1 24.37 57.87 -27.36
N THR A 2 23.81 56.75 -27.88
CA THR A 2 22.71 55.87 -27.37
C THR A 2 21.34 56.50 -27.02
N ARG A 3 20.35 56.45 -27.92
CA ARG A 3 19.27 55.41 -28.14
C ARG A 3 18.30 55.32 -26.95
N GLY A 4 17.01 55.65 -27.10
CA GLY A 4 15.95 54.84 -27.75
C GLY A 4 15.10 54.22 -26.62
N THR A 5 13.76 54.21 -26.61
CA THR A 5 12.86 53.61 -27.60
C THR A 5 11.41 54.07 -27.36
N LYS A 6 10.65 54.20 -28.45
CA LYS A 6 9.20 54.40 -28.47
C LYS A 6 8.52 53.06 -28.18
N THR A 7 7.60 53.01 -27.23
CA THR A 7 6.74 51.82 -27.01
C THR A 7 5.34 52.12 -27.51
N VAL A 8 5.00 51.49 -28.64
CA VAL A 8 3.65 51.41 -29.20
C VAL A 8 2.99 50.18 -28.56
N ALA A 9 1.80 50.31 -27.99
CA ALA A 9 0.96 49.17 -27.59
C ALA A 9 -0.49 49.51 -28.01
N ARG A 10 -0.94 49.06 -29.19
CA ARG A 10 -1.58 47.77 -29.51
C ARG A 10 -2.79 47.45 -28.63
N ALA A 11 -3.95 47.48 -29.30
CA ALA A 11 -5.28 47.11 -28.85
C ALA A 11 -5.39 45.64 -28.43
N ALA A 12 -6.35 45.33 -27.55
CA ALA A 12 -7.08 44.05 -27.58
C ALA A 12 -8.41 44.17 -26.81
N ALA A 13 -9.50 43.86 -27.50
CA ALA A 13 -10.83 43.72 -26.96
C ALA A 13 -10.91 42.54 -25.99
N ALA A 14 -11.50 42.74 -24.81
CA ALA A 14 -11.78 41.65 -23.88
C ALA A 14 -13.17 41.08 -24.18
N ALA A 15 -13.20 39.92 -24.85
CA ALA A 15 -14.40 39.10 -24.99
C ALA A 15 -14.68 38.38 -23.65
N VAL A 16 -15.86 38.60 -23.08
CA VAL A 16 -16.31 37.87 -21.88
C VAL A 16 -16.90 36.53 -22.33
N ALA A 17 -16.14 35.45 -22.13
CA ALA A 17 -16.60 34.09 -22.36
C ALA A 17 -17.45 33.62 -21.17
N ALA A 18 -18.71 33.27 -21.42
CA ALA A 18 -19.57 32.61 -20.46
C ALA A 18 -19.12 31.15 -20.28
N VAL A 19 -18.52 30.82 -19.14
CA VAL A 19 -18.17 29.45 -18.77
C VAL A 19 -19.39 28.81 -18.10
N GLY A 20 -20.04 27.88 -18.79
CA GLY A 20 -21.06 27.02 -18.21
C GLY A 20 -20.44 26.02 -17.23
N ILE A 21 -20.89 26.03 -15.99
CA ILE A 21 -20.48 25.07 -14.96
C ILE A 21 -21.32 23.80 -15.16
N GLY A 22 -20.77 22.83 -15.89
CA GLY A 22 -21.30 21.47 -15.91
C GLY A 22 -20.96 20.76 -14.60
N ALA A 23 -21.95 20.60 -13.71
CA ALA A 23 -21.79 19.78 -12.52
C ALA A 23 -21.78 18.28 -12.92
N GLY A 24 -20.59 17.74 -13.14
CA GLY A 24 -20.40 16.30 -13.34
C GLY A 24 -20.61 15.57 -12.02
N LEU A 25 -21.63 14.72 -11.94
CA LEU A 25 -21.83 13.78 -10.85
C LEU A 25 -20.73 12.71 -10.94
N ALA A 26 -19.75 12.75 -10.04
CA ALA A 26 -18.77 11.68 -9.89
C ALA A 26 -19.45 10.45 -9.29
N VAL A 27 -19.68 9.43 -10.11
CA VAL A 27 -20.22 8.15 -9.66
C VAL A 27 -19.06 7.34 -9.05
N ALA A 28 -19.04 7.19 -7.73
CA ALA A 28 -18.06 6.34 -7.06
C ALA A 28 -18.33 4.88 -7.41
N ALA A 29 -17.43 4.25 -8.17
CA ALA A 29 -17.49 2.81 -8.43
C ALA A 29 -17.25 2.02 -7.12
N PRO A 30 -17.93 0.87 -6.93
CA PRO A 30 -17.69 0.02 -5.77
C PRO A 30 -16.24 -0.47 -5.79
N ALA A 31 -15.54 -0.34 -4.65
CA ALA A 31 -14.19 -0.87 -4.50
C ALA A 31 -14.23 -2.40 -4.55
N VAL A 32 -13.52 -3.00 -5.51
CA VAL A 32 -13.26 -4.43 -5.53
C VAL A 32 -12.25 -4.76 -4.43
N ALA A 33 -12.64 -5.57 -3.45
CA ALA A 33 -11.70 -6.12 -2.47
C ALA A 33 -10.79 -7.14 -3.16
N SER A 34 -9.49 -6.85 -3.24
CA SER A 34 -8.51 -7.82 -3.75
C SER A 34 -8.45 -9.03 -2.83
N ALA A 35 -8.44 -10.24 -3.40
CA ALA A 35 -8.19 -11.45 -2.62
C ALA A 35 -6.78 -11.40 -1.98
N ALA A 36 -6.65 -11.94 -0.77
CA ALA A 36 -5.36 -12.03 -0.10
C ALA A 36 -4.43 -13.00 -0.86
N PRO A 37 -3.15 -12.65 -1.10
CA PRO A 37 -2.20 -13.55 -1.74
C PRO A 37 -1.94 -14.77 -0.85
N CYS A 38 -1.53 -15.90 -1.43
CA CYS A 38 -1.07 -17.06 -0.66
C CYS A 38 0.31 -16.79 -0.03
N GLY A 39 0.55 -17.29 1.18
CA GLY A 39 1.79 -17.09 1.92
C GLY A 39 1.79 -15.80 2.75
N PHE A 40 2.99 -15.29 3.03
CA PHE A 40 3.18 -14.06 3.81
C PHE A 40 2.77 -12.82 3.03
N TYR A 41 2.04 -11.92 3.68
CA TYR A 41 1.77 -10.59 3.17
C TYR A 41 1.57 -9.59 4.31
N THR A 42 1.70 -8.32 3.97
CA THR A 42 1.45 -7.22 4.89
C THR A 42 0.27 -6.41 4.37
N ASP A 43 -0.68 -6.12 5.23
CA ASP A 43 -1.84 -5.28 4.92
C ASP A 43 -2.23 -4.43 6.14
N ALA A 44 -2.53 -3.15 5.89
CA ALA A 44 -2.89 -2.18 6.92
C ALA A 44 -1.96 -2.19 8.15
N GLY A 45 -0.64 -2.35 7.93
CA GLY A 45 0.37 -2.39 9.00
C GLY A 45 0.35 -3.66 9.85
N ARG A 46 -0.35 -4.72 9.43
CA ARG A 46 -0.36 -6.03 10.09
C ARG A 46 0.27 -7.08 9.20
N HIS A 47 0.82 -8.10 9.84
CA HIS A 47 1.48 -9.20 9.18
C HIS A 47 0.58 -10.43 9.17
N TRP A 48 0.39 -11.00 8.00
CA TRP A 48 -0.55 -12.08 7.75
C TRP A 48 0.14 -13.23 7.04
N TYR A 49 -0.41 -14.43 7.23
CA TYR A 49 -0.09 -15.61 6.44
C TYR A 49 -1.38 -16.23 5.95
N ASN A 50 -1.54 -16.37 4.63
CA ASN A 50 -2.69 -17.04 4.02
C ASN A 50 -2.30 -18.44 3.56
N HIS A 51 -2.81 -19.48 4.23
CA HIS A 51 -2.63 -20.85 3.80
C HIS A 51 -3.73 -21.25 2.81
N CYS A 52 -3.40 -21.27 1.53
CA CYS A 52 -4.36 -21.61 0.47
C CYS A 52 -4.59 -23.11 0.29
N GLY A 53 -3.79 -23.96 0.96
CA GLY A 53 -3.93 -25.41 0.90
C GLY A 53 -4.88 -25.98 1.95
N GLY A 54 -5.06 -27.29 1.92
CA GLY A 54 -5.72 -28.03 3.00
C GLY A 54 -4.77 -28.34 4.17
N GLY A 55 -5.35 -28.79 5.29
CA GLY A 55 -4.59 -29.21 6.47
C GLY A 55 -3.87 -28.09 7.20
N TRP A 56 -3.09 -28.44 8.22
CA TRP A 56 -2.27 -27.51 8.97
C TRP A 56 -0.83 -27.52 8.44
N VAL A 57 -0.22 -26.35 8.41
CA VAL A 57 1.18 -26.19 8.02
C VAL A 57 1.96 -25.49 9.12
N LYS A 58 3.22 -25.89 9.27
CA LYS A 58 4.19 -25.20 10.10
C LYS A 58 4.88 -24.13 9.25
N ILE A 59 4.89 -22.91 9.76
CA ILE A 59 5.61 -21.78 9.18
C ILE A 59 6.76 -21.37 10.08
N ASN A 60 7.83 -20.86 9.48
CA ASN A 60 8.88 -20.12 10.15
C ASN A 60 8.63 -18.62 9.94
N ILE A 61 8.60 -17.86 11.01
CA ILE A 61 8.39 -16.41 11.02
C ILE A 61 9.72 -15.78 11.42
N HIS A 62 10.27 -14.92 10.57
CA HIS A 62 11.47 -14.15 10.86
C HIS A 62 11.08 -12.81 11.46
N TRP A 63 11.68 -12.50 12.60
CA TRP A 63 11.50 -11.27 13.33
C TRP A 63 12.77 -10.46 13.31
N ASP A 64 12.69 -9.29 12.68
CA ASP A 64 13.72 -8.26 12.63
C ASP A 64 13.59 -7.39 13.89
N ASN A 65 14.65 -7.37 14.70
CA ASN A 65 14.69 -6.71 16.00
C ASN A 65 15.62 -5.49 15.96
N PHE A 66 15.08 -4.30 16.23
CA PHE A 66 15.87 -3.07 16.16
C PHE A 66 16.88 -2.91 17.32
N LEU A 67 16.55 -3.45 18.51
CA LEU A 67 17.38 -3.31 19.73
C LEU A 67 18.10 -4.60 20.14
N GLY A 68 18.06 -5.63 19.30
CA GLY A 68 18.60 -6.94 19.64
C GLY A 68 18.86 -7.79 18.40
N PRO A 69 19.29 -9.04 18.58
CA PRO A 69 19.45 -9.95 17.46
C PRO A 69 18.08 -10.33 16.88
N ASP A 70 18.04 -10.49 15.57
CA ASP A 70 16.91 -11.11 14.88
C ASP A 70 16.70 -12.54 15.39
N HIS A 71 15.47 -13.03 15.26
CA HIS A 71 15.16 -14.39 15.64
C HIS A 71 14.03 -14.97 14.79
N ASN A 72 13.91 -16.29 14.87
CA ASN A 72 12.85 -17.03 14.22
C ASN A 72 11.92 -17.64 15.26
N GLU A 73 10.63 -17.66 14.97
CA GLU A 73 9.67 -18.50 15.67
C GLU A 73 8.98 -19.44 14.68
N THR A 74 8.45 -20.56 15.17
CA THR A 74 7.64 -21.46 14.34
C THR A 74 6.22 -21.53 14.86
N ARG A 75 5.24 -21.55 13.95
CA ARG A 75 3.82 -21.58 14.28
C ARG A 75 3.07 -22.52 13.35
N CYS A 76 2.07 -23.22 13.88
CA CYS A 76 1.11 -23.97 13.08
C CYS A 76 -0.03 -23.05 12.65
N VAL A 77 -0.35 -23.04 11.35
CA VAL A 77 -1.47 -22.27 10.78
C VAL A 77 -2.35 -23.19 9.95
N GLY A 78 -3.67 -23.04 10.11
CA GLY A 78 -4.67 -23.78 9.34
C GLY A 78 -5.01 -23.08 8.02
N PRO A 79 -5.91 -23.65 7.20
CA PRO A 79 -6.33 -23.05 5.95
C PRO A 79 -6.95 -21.66 6.14
N GLY A 80 -6.69 -20.76 5.19
CA GLY A 80 -7.16 -19.38 5.21
C GLY A 80 -6.16 -18.40 5.84
N ILE A 81 -6.67 -17.24 6.24
CA ILE A 81 -5.88 -16.10 6.67
C ILE A 81 -5.65 -16.16 8.18
N THR A 82 -4.38 -16.15 8.58
CA THR A 82 -3.96 -16.04 9.98
C THR A 82 -3.15 -14.77 10.19
N GLN A 83 -3.51 -13.97 11.19
CA GLN A 83 -2.63 -12.88 11.64
C GLN A 83 -1.45 -13.48 12.39
N ILE A 84 -0.24 -13.22 11.92
CA ILE A 84 0.98 -13.78 12.52
C ILE A 84 1.68 -12.78 13.44
N GLY A 85 1.48 -11.49 13.22
CA GLY A 85 2.01 -10.46 14.10
C GLY A 85 1.53 -9.05 13.79
N THR A 86 1.91 -8.14 14.67
CA THR A 86 1.77 -6.69 14.53
C THR A 86 3.14 -6.09 14.82
N PRO A 87 3.66 -5.19 13.97
CA PRO A 87 4.93 -4.53 14.23
C PRO A 87 4.81 -3.68 15.49
N SER A 88 5.91 -3.58 16.22
CA SER A 88 6.10 -2.67 17.35
C SER A 88 7.20 -1.66 17.03
N ALA A 89 7.46 -0.72 17.96
CA ALA A 89 8.57 0.23 17.80
C ALA A 89 9.96 -0.43 17.74
N PHE A 90 10.09 -1.69 18.19
CA PHE A 90 11.37 -2.35 18.35
C PHE A 90 11.51 -3.67 17.58
N GLN A 91 10.44 -4.13 16.93
CA GLN A 91 10.41 -5.44 16.29
C GLN A 91 9.33 -5.50 15.21
N ARG A 92 9.63 -6.14 14.07
CA ARG A 92 8.70 -6.38 12.97
C ARG A 92 8.92 -7.76 12.33
N ILE A 93 7.95 -8.21 11.55
CA ILE A 93 8.12 -9.40 10.70
C ILE A 93 8.51 -8.93 9.30
N ASP A 94 9.64 -9.40 8.79
CA ASP A 94 10.12 -9.12 7.43
C ASP A 94 9.87 -10.32 6.47
N GLY A 95 9.54 -11.49 7.01
CA GLY A 95 9.15 -12.65 6.23
C GLY A 95 8.56 -13.80 7.04
N ALA A 96 7.73 -14.61 6.38
CA ALA A 96 7.30 -15.90 6.89
C ALA A 96 7.17 -16.92 5.75
N TRP A 97 7.60 -18.17 5.98
CA TRP A 97 7.61 -19.20 4.95
C TRP A 97 7.25 -20.58 5.51
N TYR A 98 6.66 -21.41 4.64
CA TYR A 98 6.36 -22.81 4.91
C TYR A 98 7.64 -23.60 5.21
N ILE A 99 7.59 -24.45 6.25
CA ILE A 99 8.68 -25.35 6.61
C ILE A 99 8.26 -26.82 6.80
N GLY A 100 6.98 -27.16 6.70
CA GLY A 100 6.51 -28.54 6.84
C GLY A 100 5.07 -28.67 7.32
N GLY A 101 4.64 -29.91 7.57
CA GLY A 101 3.37 -30.18 8.23
C GLY A 101 3.41 -29.84 9.72
N CYS A 102 2.23 -29.53 10.25
CA CYS A 102 1.89 -29.80 11.64
C CYS A 102 1.01 -31.07 11.66
#